data_AF-A0A9D1M645-F1
#
_entry.id   AF-A0A9D1M645-F1
#
_cell.length_a   1.000
_cell.length_b   1.000
_cell.length_c   1.000
_cell.angle_alpha   90.00
_cell.angle_beta   90.00
_cell.angle_gamma   90.00
#
_symmetry.space_group_name_H-M   'P 1'
#
loop_
_entity.id
_entity.type
_entity.pdbx_description
1 polymer ?
#
loop_
_entity_poly.entity_id
_entity_poly.type
_entity_poly.pdbx_seq_one_letter_code
_entity_poly.pdbx_strand_id
1 'polypeptide(L)'
;MMKHYFRNMLVAGCSILCMSSCSSLYHTRYVNSDVKIGMSKEALVAQYGRPYSEEMYEEDGTLTEVLGYKETLAQGYMLKTLFYFKDGKLTRKTQEELQPVQPPEVVVKKK
;
A
#
# COMPACT_ATOMS: atom_id res chain seq x y z
N MET A 1 -2.04 -46.91 -15.53
CA MET A 1 -2.04 -46.36 -16.91
C MET A 1 -2.08 -44.85 -16.75
N MET A 2 -1.15 -44.01 -17.20
CA MET A 2 -0.36 -44.02 -18.43
C MET A 2 1.14 -43.83 -18.19
N LYS A 3 1.92 -44.32 -19.15
CA LYS A 3 3.39 -44.29 -19.26
C LYS A 3 3.90 -42.93 -19.75
N HIS A 4 5.14 -42.60 -19.37
CA HIS A 4 6.21 -41.80 -20.03
C HIS A 4 5.77 -40.68 -21.01
N TYR A 5 6.31 -39.46 -20.99
CA TYR A 5 7.69 -39.08 -21.31
C TYR A 5 7.92 -37.63 -20.86
N PHE A 6 9.04 -37.33 -20.20
CA PHE A 6 9.95 -36.29 -20.70
C PHE A 6 11.31 -36.45 -20.04
N ARG A 7 12.24 -36.93 -20.85
CA ARG A 7 13.64 -37.20 -20.52
C ARG A 7 14.41 -35.89 -20.66
N ASN A 8 15.12 -35.52 -19.59
CA ASN A 8 16.24 -34.58 -19.51
C ASN A 8 16.13 -33.24 -20.26
N MET A 9 15.95 -32.17 -19.50
CA MET A 9 16.71 -30.93 -19.75
C MET A 9 17.11 -30.31 -18.41
N LEU A 10 18.24 -30.77 -17.88
CA LEU A 10 19.00 -30.08 -16.84
C LEU A 10 19.37 -28.69 -17.37
N VAL A 11 18.68 -27.65 -16.91
CA VAL A 11 19.23 -26.29 -16.85
C VAL A 11 18.86 -25.72 -15.49
N ALA A 12 19.90 -25.25 -14.81
CA ALA A 12 19.92 -24.79 -13.45
C ALA A 12 19.16 -23.47 -13.25
N GLY A 13 18.67 -23.29 -12.01
CA GLY A 13 18.59 -21.96 -11.39
C GLY A 13 17.21 -21.29 -11.40
N CYS A 14 16.90 -20.69 -10.26
CA CYS A 14 15.81 -19.75 -9.97
C CYS A 14 14.45 -20.35 -9.59
N SER A 15 14.31 -20.54 -8.28
CA SER A 15 13.10 -20.43 -7.48
C SER A 15 12.11 -19.41 -8.04
N ILE A 16 10.92 -19.86 -8.44
CA ILE A 16 9.76 -19.00 -8.64
C ILE A 16 8.73 -19.43 -7.60
N LEU A 17 8.81 -18.76 -6.45
CA LEU A 17 7.78 -18.75 -5.43
C LEU A 17 6.54 -18.09 -6.04
N CYS A 18 5.56 -18.90 -6.45
CA CYS A 18 4.23 -18.41 -6.78
C CYS A 18 3.55 -17.98 -5.47
N MET A 19 3.89 -16.79 -4.97
CA MET A 19 3.14 -16.13 -3.91
C MET A 19 1.80 -15.68 -4.48
N SER A 20 0.75 -16.39 -4.08
CA SER A 20 -0.65 -16.00 -4.21
C SER A 20 -0.87 -14.66 -3.49
N SER A 21 -0.91 -13.56 -4.24
CA SER A 21 -1.40 -12.29 -3.69
C SER A 21 -2.93 -12.32 -3.66
N CYS A 22 -3.48 -12.53 -2.46
CA CYS A 22 -4.87 -12.27 -2.15
C CYS A 22 -5.17 -10.80 -2.45
N SER A 23 -5.88 -10.53 -3.56
CA SER A 23 -6.38 -9.20 -3.87
C SER A 23 -7.64 -8.98 -3.06
N SER A 24 -7.52 -8.28 -1.93
CA SER A 24 -8.68 -7.73 -1.25
C SER A 24 -9.39 -6.76 -2.19
N LEU A 25 -10.65 -7.09 -2.53
CA LEU A 25 -11.56 -6.41 -3.46
C LEU A 25 -12.02 -5.03 -2.92
N TYR A 26 -11.09 -4.15 -2.59
CA TYR A 26 -11.41 -2.78 -2.21
C TYR A 26 -10.87 -1.83 -3.28
N HIS A 27 -11.78 -1.15 -4.00
CA HIS A 27 -11.44 -0.06 -4.90
C HIS A 27 -11.02 1.16 -4.09
N THR A 28 -9.73 1.25 -3.74
CA THR A 28 -9.12 2.42 -3.11
C THR A 28 -8.95 3.55 -4.14
N ARG A 29 -9.05 4.83 -3.76
CA ARG A 29 -8.74 5.91 -4.72
C ARG A 29 -7.25 5.91 -5.07
N TYR A 30 -6.43 5.33 -4.20
CA TYR A 30 -4.99 5.21 -4.34
C TYR A 30 -4.54 3.86 -4.91
N VAL A 31 -5.40 3.09 -5.61
CA VAL A 31 -5.02 1.78 -6.18
C VAL A 31 -3.79 1.97 -7.09
N ASN A 32 -2.86 1.00 -6.98
CA ASN A 32 -1.50 1.04 -7.52
C ASN A 32 -1.34 1.34 -9.03
N SER A 33 -2.40 1.38 -9.84
CA SER A 33 -2.25 1.60 -11.29
C SER A 33 -1.77 3.00 -11.65
N ASP A 34 -2.19 4.01 -10.88
CA ASP A 34 -2.03 5.40 -11.30
C ASP A 34 -0.82 6.06 -10.63
N VAL A 35 -0.42 5.60 -9.44
CA VAL A 35 0.73 6.14 -8.71
C VAL A 35 1.98 5.35 -9.06
N LYS A 36 2.94 6.01 -9.71
CA LYS A 36 4.21 5.41 -10.16
C LYS A 36 5.40 6.03 -9.45
N ILE A 37 6.38 5.19 -9.12
CA ILE A 37 7.70 5.64 -8.65
C ILE A 37 8.28 6.64 -9.66
N GLY A 38 8.86 7.72 -9.16
CA GLY A 38 9.40 8.83 -9.95
C GLY A 38 8.41 9.97 -10.21
N MET A 39 7.12 9.79 -9.91
CA MET A 39 6.12 10.86 -10.01
C MET A 39 6.46 12.04 -9.09
N SER A 40 6.22 13.27 -9.54
CA SER A 40 6.47 14.46 -8.72
C SER A 40 5.40 14.64 -7.65
N LYS A 41 5.75 15.36 -6.59
CA LYS A 41 4.83 15.76 -5.53
C LYS A 41 3.61 16.51 -6.08
N GLU A 42 3.84 17.43 -7.00
CA GLU A 42 2.82 18.29 -7.61
C GLU A 42 1.82 17.49 -8.44
N ALA A 43 2.31 16.50 -9.20
CA ALA A 43 1.45 15.61 -9.98
C ALA A 43 0.52 14.81 -9.07
N LEU A 44 1.05 14.32 -7.93
CA LEU A 44 0.28 13.56 -6.96
C LEU A 44 -0.78 14.44 -6.26
N VAL A 45 -0.42 15.67 -5.87
CA VAL A 45 -1.37 16.65 -5.27
C VAL A 45 -2.42 17.10 -6.29
N ALA A 46 -2.06 17.28 -7.57
CA ALA A 46 -3.00 17.63 -8.61
C ALA A 46 -4.05 16.52 -8.84
N GLN A 47 -3.64 15.25 -8.69
CA GLN A 47 -4.52 14.10 -8.87
C GLN A 47 -5.43 13.84 -7.66
N TYR A 48 -4.89 13.92 -6.43
CA TYR A 48 -5.60 13.51 -5.22
C TYR A 48 -6.08 14.66 -4.33
N GLY A 49 -5.71 15.89 -4.66
CA GLY A 49 -5.96 17.07 -3.84
C GLY A 49 -4.94 17.22 -2.72
N ARG A 50 -5.22 18.14 -1.79
CA ARG A 50 -4.33 18.44 -0.67
C ARG A 50 -4.25 17.26 0.31
N PRO A 51 -3.05 16.84 0.73
CA PRO A 51 -2.90 15.79 1.75
C PRO A 51 -3.45 16.25 3.11
N TYR A 52 -3.81 15.29 3.97
CA TYR A 52 -4.23 15.62 5.34
C TYR A 52 -3.03 15.89 6.24
N SER A 53 -1.86 15.34 5.93
CA SER A 53 -0.61 15.57 6.64
C SER A 53 0.57 15.68 5.68
N GLU A 54 1.52 16.53 6.04
CA GLU A 54 2.81 16.68 5.37
C GLU A 54 3.89 16.65 6.44
N GLU A 55 4.90 15.80 6.25
CA GLU A 55 6.05 15.67 7.13
C GLU A 55 7.32 15.78 6.29
N MET A 56 8.39 16.29 6.89
CA MET A 56 9.70 16.38 6.23
C MET A 56 10.77 16.04 7.26
N TYR A 57 11.64 15.11 6.91
CA TYR A 57 12.75 14.70 7.76
C TYR A 57 13.98 14.37 6.93
N GLU A 58 15.15 14.45 7.54
CA GLU A 58 16.41 14.06 6.94
C GLU A 58 16.82 12.70 7.50
N GLU A 59 17.16 11.76 6.63
CA GLU A 59 17.66 10.42 6.99
C GLU A 59 18.85 10.12 6.09
N ASP A 60 20.00 9.80 6.70
CA ASP A 60 21.27 9.53 6.01
C ASP A 60 21.68 10.65 5.02
N GLY A 61 21.50 11.92 5.41
CA GLY A 61 21.82 13.07 4.58
C GLY A 61 20.86 13.30 3.40
N THR A 62 19.76 12.56 3.34
CA THR A 62 18.74 12.68 2.29
C THR A 62 17.46 13.27 2.85
N LEU A 63 17.04 14.40 2.29
CA LEU A 63 15.75 15.01 2.61
C LEU A 63 14.60 14.13 2.08
N THR A 64 13.73 13.71 2.99
CA THR A 64 12.54 12.91 2.68
C THR A 64 11.30 13.70 3.06
N GLU A 65 10.41 13.91 2.09
CA GLU A 65 9.07 14.45 2.32
C GLU A 65 8.05 13.31 2.35
N VAL A 66 7.06 13.39 3.23
CA VAL A 66 6.01 12.38 3.36
C VAL A 66 4.65 13.06 3.27
N LEU A 67 3.83 12.64 2.30
CA LEU A 67 2.44 13.07 2.17
C LEU A 67 1.49 11.98 2.66
N GLY A 68 0.63 12.34 3.61
CA GLY A 68 -0.39 11.47 4.17
C GLY A 68 -1.76 11.72 3.55
N TYR A 69 -2.40 10.63 3.14
CA TYR A 69 -3.77 10.59 2.65
C TYR A 69 -4.59 9.58 3.45
N LYS A 70 -5.88 9.84 3.59
CA LYS A 70 -6.82 8.93 4.23
C LYS A 70 -8.07 8.78 3.38
N GLU A 71 -8.63 7.59 3.38
CA GLU A 71 -9.92 7.30 2.78
C GLU A 71 -10.74 6.42 3.72
N THR A 72 -12.05 6.62 3.72
CA THR A 72 -12.99 5.74 4.42
C THR A 72 -13.41 4.65 3.44
N LEU A 73 -13.11 3.41 3.79
CA LEU A 73 -13.56 2.22 3.06
C LEU A 73 -14.99 1.86 3.50
N ALA A 74 -15.59 0.89 2.79
CA ALA A 74 -16.86 0.31 3.21
C ALA A 74 -16.76 -0.22 4.65
N GLN A 75 -17.88 -0.21 5.39
CA GLN A 75 -17.98 -0.73 6.76
C GLN A 75 -17.20 0.08 7.82
N GLY A 76 -16.75 1.29 7.50
CA GLY A 76 -16.16 2.23 8.47
C GLY A 76 -14.68 2.04 8.73
N TYR A 77 -14.00 1.17 7.96
CA TYR A 77 -12.55 1.07 7.95
C TYR A 77 -11.94 2.35 7.38
N MET A 78 -10.76 2.73 7.85
CA MET A 78 -10.00 3.83 7.27
C MET A 78 -8.69 3.33 6.68
N LEU A 79 -8.43 3.61 5.41
CA LEU A 79 -7.14 3.35 4.82
C LEU A 79 -6.28 4.61 4.90
N LYS A 80 -5.14 4.52 5.56
CA LYS A 80 -4.09 5.53 5.55
C LYS A 80 -3.07 5.16 4.49
N THR A 81 -2.74 6.10 3.61
CA THR A 81 -1.71 5.94 2.59
C THR A 81 -0.63 7.00 2.79
N LEU A 82 0.64 6.58 2.81
CA LEU A 82 1.79 7.48 2.89
C LEU A 82 2.62 7.39 1.62
N PHE A 83 2.97 8.55 1.06
CA PHE A 83 3.83 8.69 -0.11
C PHE A 83 5.13 9.37 0.30
N TYR A 84 6.26 8.71 0.03
CA TYR A 84 7.59 9.19 0.41
C TYR A 84 8.31 9.72 -0.82
N PHE A 85 8.74 10.98 -0.75
CA PHE A 85 9.44 11.68 -1.82
C PHE A 85 10.87 11.96 -1.41
N LYS A 86 11.81 11.71 -2.31
CA LYS A 86 13.21 12.12 -2.21
C LYS A 86 13.56 12.89 -3.47
N ASP A 87 14.24 14.02 -3.33
CA ASP A 87 14.55 14.94 -4.44
C ASP A 87 13.31 15.28 -5.29
N GLY A 88 12.16 15.49 -4.62
CA GLY A 88 10.87 15.81 -5.26
C GLY A 88 10.21 14.66 -6.03
N LYS A 89 10.77 13.45 -6.00
CA LYS A 89 10.26 12.27 -6.71
C LYS A 89 9.78 11.20 -5.77
N LEU A 90 8.65 10.58 -6.11
CA LEU A 90 8.09 9.47 -5.34
C LEU A 90 9.05 8.28 -5.36
N THR A 91 9.43 7.79 -4.19
CA THR A 91 10.34 6.63 -4.03
C THR A 91 9.66 5.44 -3.37
N ARG A 92 8.65 5.69 -2.53
CA ARG A 92 7.95 4.65 -1.78
C ARG A 92 6.51 5.03 -1.51
N LYS A 93 5.66 4.03 -1.37
CA LYS A 93 4.28 4.12 -0.93
C LYS A 93 4.03 3.06 0.15
N THR A 94 3.32 3.41 1.21
CA THR A 94 2.84 2.45 2.21
C THR A 94 1.35 2.66 2.46
N GLN A 95 0.65 1.59 2.88
CA GLN A 95 -0.77 1.61 3.17
C GLN A 95 -1.05 0.84 4.46
N GLU A 96 -1.93 1.39 5.30
CA GLU A 96 -2.32 0.82 6.58
C GLU A 96 -3.85 0.91 6.71
N GLU A 97 -4.51 -0.23 6.84
CA GLU A 97 -5.95 -0.29 7.10
C GLU A 97 -6.18 -0.22 8.62
N LEU A 98 -6.79 0.87 9.06
CA LEU A 98 -7.20 1.11 10.43
C LEU A 98 -8.60 0.53 10.63
N GLN A 99 -8.74 -0.33 11.63
CA GLN A 99 -10.03 -0.87 12.03
C GLN A 99 -11.00 0.27 12.42
N PRO A 100 -12.31 0.09 12.21
CA PRO A 100 -13.30 0.99 12.76
C PRO A 100 -13.09 1.04 14.28
N VAL A 101 -13.14 2.23 14.87
CA VAL A 101 -13.15 2.35 16.34
C VAL A 101 -14.37 1.59 16.84
N GLN A 102 -14.16 0.43 17.48
CA GLN A 102 -15.27 -0.29 18.09
C GLN A 102 -15.87 0.63 19.15
N PRO A 103 -17.20 0.83 19.17
CA PRO A 103 -17.84 1.50 20.29
C PRO A 103 -17.40 0.83 21.59
N PRO A 104 -17.17 1.57 22.68
CA PRO A 104 -16.85 0.94 23.95
C PRO A 104 -17.90 -0.12 24.24
N GLU A 105 -17.47 -1.36 24.47
CA GLU A 105 -18.35 -2.47 24.82
C GLU A 105 -19.18 -2.01 26.02
N VAL A 106 -20.48 -1.79 25.80
CA VAL A 106 -21.40 -1.48 26.90
C VAL A 106 -21.45 -2.75 27.72
N VAL A 107 -20.65 -2.81 28.78
CA VAL A 107 -20.73 -3.84 29.81
C VAL A 107 -22.10 -3.67 30.45
N VAL A 108 -23.10 -4.34 29.89
CA VAL A 108 -24.43 -4.46 30.48
C VAL A 108 -24.22 -5.29 31.74
N LYS A 109 -24.00 -4.59 32.86
CA LYS A 109 -24.14 -5.18 34.19
C LYS A 109 -25.58 -5.64 34.31
N LYS A 110 -25.83 -6.92 34.07
CA LYS A 110 -27.08 -7.57 34.44
C LYS A 110 -27.22 -7.41 35.95
N LYS A 111 -28.25 -6.66 36.37
CA LYS A 111 -28.70 -6.58 37.75
C LYS A 111 -29.42 -7.87 38.13
#